data_AF-A0A0R3PN81-F1
#
_entry.id   AF-A0A0R3PN81-F1
#
_cell.length_a   1.000
_cell.length_b   1.000
_cell.length_c   1.000
_cell.angle_alpha   90.00
_cell.angle_beta   90.00
_cell.angle_gamma   90.00
#
_symmetry.space_group_name_H-M   'P 1'
#
loop_
_entity.id
_entity.type
_entity.pdbx_description
1 polymer ?
#
loop_
_entity_poly.entity_id
_entity_poly.type
_entity_poly.pdbx_seq_one_letter_code
_entity_poly.pdbx_strand_id
1 'polypeptide(L)'
;MRRVVVLVHGWAIPGTSFHGIDNLATTAKLSDQQRTELLRPILAQGWKTVEGRDAIRKEFQFKDFNEAFGFMTQVALKAEKMDHHPEWFNVYNKVDITLSTHDCNGLSQKDITLAKFIDSVKK
;
A
#
# COMPACT_ATOMS: atom_id res chain seq x y z
N MET A 1 -3.47 -39.49 0.83
CA MET A 1 -2.02 -39.52 1.12
C MET A 1 -1.28 -40.06 -0.10
N ARG A 2 -0.84 -39.18 -1.00
CA ARG A 2 0.18 -39.48 -2.03
C ARG A 2 0.97 -38.19 -2.25
N ARG A 3 2.25 -38.23 -1.89
CA ARG A 3 3.22 -37.15 -2.11
C ARG A 3 3.51 -37.07 -3.61
N VAL A 4 3.49 -35.87 -4.17
CA VAL A 4 4.22 -35.55 -5.40
C VAL A 4 5.16 -34.42 -5.04
N VAL A 5 6.44 -34.77 -4.92
CA VAL A 5 7.57 -33.86 -4.93
C VAL A 5 8.04 -33.82 -6.38
N VAL A 6 8.08 -32.64 -6.99
CA VAL A 6 8.91 -32.40 -8.18
C VAL A 6 9.66 -31.10 -7.97
N LEU A 7 10.97 -31.23 -7.77
CA LEU A 7 11.95 -30.15 -7.74
C LEU A 7 12.38 -29.84 -9.18
N VAL A 8 12.31 -28.55 -9.52
CA VAL A 8 13.10 -27.75 -10.49
C VAL A 8 13.60 -28.40 -11.78
N HIS A 9 13.33 -27.75 -12.92
CA HIS A 9 14.35 -27.22 -13.85
C HIS A 9 13.75 -26.03 -14.60
N GLY A 10 14.42 -24.88 -14.51
CA GLY A 10 13.97 -23.62 -15.10
C GLY A 10 14.01 -23.64 -16.62
N TRP A 11 12.84 -23.39 -17.22
CA TRP A 11 12.68 -22.88 -18.58
C TRP A 11 11.56 -21.83 -18.53
N ALA A 12 11.92 -20.55 -18.67
CA ALA A 12 10.95 -19.48 -18.81
C ALA A 12 10.46 -19.46 -20.26
N ILE A 13 9.15 -19.58 -20.47
CA ILE A 13 8.51 -19.35 -21.76
C ILE A 13 8.43 -17.83 -21.96
N PRO A 14 9.02 -17.25 -23.02
CA PRO A 14 8.88 -15.83 -23.28
C PRO A 14 7.48 -15.55 -23.83
N GLY A 15 6.65 -14.83 -23.07
CA GLY A 15 5.38 -14.26 -23.57
C GLY A 15 4.14 -14.47 -22.71
N THR A 16 4.19 -15.25 -21.63
CA THR A 16 3.07 -15.35 -20.68
C THR A 16 3.35 -14.53 -19.44
N SER A 17 2.78 -13.32 -19.34
CA SER A 17 2.72 -12.61 -18.06
C SER A 17 1.84 -13.40 -17.11
N PHE A 18 2.43 -14.06 -16.13
CA PHE A 18 1.69 -14.68 -15.04
C PHE A 18 1.22 -13.60 -14.06
N HIS A 19 0.13 -12.91 -14.38
CA HIS A 19 -0.47 -11.90 -13.49
C HIS A 19 -0.85 -12.45 -12.11
N GLY A 20 -0.97 -13.77 -11.94
CA GLY A 20 -1.38 -14.41 -10.68
C GLY A 20 -0.29 -14.54 -9.60
N ILE A 21 0.97 -14.76 -9.97
CA ILE A 21 2.06 -14.91 -8.98
C ILE A 21 2.54 -13.54 -8.45
N ASP A 22 2.51 -12.50 -9.29
CA ASP A 22 2.87 -11.15 -8.88
C ASP A 22 1.86 -10.57 -7.87
N ASN A 23 0.57 -10.88 -8.03
CA ASN A 23 -0.47 -10.37 -7.14
C ASN A 23 -0.39 -11.01 -5.74
N LEU A 24 -0.08 -12.31 -5.66
CA LEU A 24 0.09 -13.04 -4.39
C LEU A 24 1.21 -12.47 -3.50
N ALA A 25 2.30 -11.98 -4.11
CA ALA A 25 3.42 -11.41 -3.37
C ALA A 25 3.11 -10.02 -2.79
N THR A 26 2.22 -9.24 -3.43
CA THR A 26 1.93 -7.86 -3.03
C THR A 26 0.81 -7.73 -2.00
N THR A 27 -0.10 -8.70 -1.93
CA THR A 27 -1.17 -8.76 -0.91
C THR A 27 -0.76 -9.52 0.35
N ALA A 28 0.39 -10.21 0.34
CA ALA A 28 0.90 -10.89 1.53
C ALA A 28 1.21 -9.89 2.66
N LYS A 29 0.86 -10.29 3.89
CA LYS A 29 1.17 -9.52 5.09
C LYS A 29 2.68 -9.36 5.25
N LEU A 30 3.13 -8.15 5.58
CA LEU A 30 4.56 -7.87 5.79
C LEU A 30 5.12 -8.70 6.95
N SER A 31 6.24 -9.37 6.69
CA SER A 31 7.05 -10.04 7.71
C SER A 31 7.78 -9.03 8.61
N ASP A 32 8.31 -9.49 9.75
CA ASP A 32 9.04 -8.62 10.69
C ASP A 32 10.28 -7.96 10.05
N GLN A 33 10.97 -8.71 9.18
CA GLN A 33 12.09 -8.17 8.41
C GLN A 33 11.60 -7.08 7.44
N GLN A 34 10.55 -7.36 6.66
CA GLN A 34 9.99 -6.39 5.72
C GLN A 34 9.47 -5.15 6.44
N ARG A 35 8.84 -5.29 7.61
CA ARG A 35 8.41 -4.16 8.44
C ARG A 35 9.58 -3.28 8.84
N THR A 36 10.68 -3.90 9.27
CA THR A 36 11.90 -3.17 9.66
C THR A 36 12.48 -2.36 8.50
N GLU A 37 12.51 -2.93 7.30
CA GLU A 37 13.08 -2.32 6.10
C GLU A 37 12.15 -1.28 5.46
N LEU A 38 10.86 -1.59 5.36
CA LEU A 38 9.88 -0.84 4.57
C LEU A 38 9.09 0.17 5.40
N LEU A 39 8.77 -0.10 6.67
CA LEU A 39 7.99 0.85 7.48
C LEU A 39 8.87 1.96 8.05
N ARG A 40 10.13 1.68 8.39
CA ARG A 40 11.03 2.70 8.95
C ARG A 40 11.07 4.01 8.13
N PRO A 41 11.26 3.99 6.80
CA PRO A 41 11.23 5.23 6.01
C PRO A 41 9.84 5.87 5.94
N ILE A 42 8.76 5.08 5.97
CA ILE A 42 7.38 5.59 5.97
C ILE A 42 7.08 6.34 7.27
N LEU A 43 7.48 5.77 8.41
CA LEU A 43 7.32 6.39 9.73
C LEU A 43 8.16 7.66 9.86
N ALA A 44 9.38 7.67 9.29
CA ALA A 44 10.22 8.86 9.25
C ALA A 44 9.59 10.02 8.47
N GLN A 45 8.67 9.75 7.54
CA GLN A 45 7.91 10.75 6.80
C GLN A 45 6.63 11.22 7.53
N GLY A 46 6.46 10.86 8.80
CA GLY A 46 5.35 11.34 9.63
C GLY A 46 4.10 10.46 9.60
N TRP A 47 4.13 9.32 8.92
CA TRP A 47 3.13 8.28 9.12
C TRP A 47 3.28 7.65 10.50
N LYS A 48 2.17 7.17 11.07
CA LYS A 48 2.13 6.54 12.40
C LYS A 48 1.40 5.22 12.34
N THR A 49 1.78 4.26 13.17
CA THR A 49 1.00 3.03 13.37
C THR A 49 -0.31 3.34 14.09
N VAL A 50 -1.37 2.62 13.75
CA VAL A 50 -2.67 2.74 14.44
C VAL A 50 -2.71 1.78 15.63
N GLU A 51 -3.08 2.28 16.82
CA GLU A 51 -3.23 1.42 17.99
C GLU A 51 -4.38 0.42 17.79
N GLY A 52 -4.15 -0.85 18.12
CA GLY A 52 -5.15 -1.91 17.99
C GLY A 52 -5.45 -2.36 16.56
N ARG A 53 -4.76 -1.83 15.54
CA ARG A 53 -4.96 -2.20 14.13
C ARG A 53 -3.64 -2.22 13.36
N ASP A 54 -3.44 -3.26 12.56
CA ASP A 54 -2.25 -3.34 11.69
C ASP A 54 -2.42 -2.44 10.44
N ALA A 55 -2.22 -1.15 10.66
CA ALA A 55 -2.43 -0.08 9.71
C ALA A 55 -1.47 1.09 9.99
N ILE A 56 -1.29 1.95 8.98
CA ILE A 56 -0.58 3.23 9.11
C ILE A 56 -1.51 4.39 8.81
N ARG A 57 -1.31 5.53 9.48
CA ARG A 57 -2.12 6.74 9.33
C ARG A 57 -1.28 8.00 9.23
N LYS A 58 -1.73 8.99 8.46
CA LYS A 58 -1.14 10.34 8.37
C LYS A 58 -2.21 11.39 8.05
N GLU A 59 -2.14 12.53 8.76
CA GLU A 59 -2.93 13.73 8.44
C GLU A 59 -2.12 14.64 7.51
N PHE A 60 -2.78 15.12 6.46
CA PHE A 60 -2.27 16.08 5.50
C PHE A 60 -3.06 17.39 5.62
N GLN A 61 -2.35 18.52 5.64
CA GLN A 61 -2.95 19.85 5.65
C GLN A 61 -2.56 20.62 4.39
N PHE A 62 -3.55 21.31 3.81
CA PHE A 62 -3.46 22.07 2.57
C PHE A 62 -3.86 23.53 2.81
N LYS A 63 -3.71 24.39 1.80
CA LYS A 63 -4.15 25.79 1.91
C LYS A 63 -5.67 25.91 1.98
N ASP A 64 -6.37 25.17 1.13
CA ASP A 64 -7.83 25.20 0.98
C ASP A 64 -8.37 23.85 0.51
N PHE A 65 -9.69 23.79 0.31
CA PHE A 65 -10.36 22.58 -0.17
C PHE A 65 -10.00 22.22 -1.62
N ASN A 66 -9.70 23.21 -2.48
CA ASN A 66 -9.39 22.94 -3.88
C ASN A 66 -8.06 22.16 -4.00
N GLU A 67 -7.05 22.59 -3.26
CA GLU A 67 -5.76 21.87 -3.17
C GLU A 67 -5.94 20.47 -2.57
N ALA A 68 -6.69 20.35 -1.47
CA ALA A 68 -6.95 19.07 -0.81
C ALA A 68 -7.64 18.08 -1.75
N PHE A 69 -8.68 18.51 -2.47
CA PHE A 69 -9.43 17.65 -3.37
C PHE A 69 -8.64 17.31 -4.66
N GLY A 70 -7.79 18.23 -5.14
CA GLY A 70 -6.84 17.95 -6.22
C GLY A 70 -5.84 16.85 -5.83
N PHE A 71 -5.29 16.92 -4.62
CA PHE A 71 -4.46 15.85 -4.05
C PHE A 71 -5.23 14.53 -3.96
N MET A 72 -6.45 14.54 -3.41
CA MET A 72 -7.29 13.35 -3.28
C MET A 72 -7.57 12.69 -4.64
N THR A 73 -7.83 13.49 -5.68
CA THR A 73 -8.09 13.00 -7.04
C THR A 73 -6.88 12.21 -7.58
N GLN A 74 -5.65 12.70 -7.39
CA GLN A 74 -4.46 11.98 -7.83
C GLN A 74 -4.26 10.67 -7.07
N VAL A 75 -4.54 10.66 -5.76
CA VAL A 75 -4.50 9.45 -4.92
C VAL A 75 -5.55 8.44 -5.39
N ALA A 76 -6.77 8.88 -5.70
CA ALA A 76 -7.84 8.01 -6.21
C ALA A 76 -7.46 7.33 -7.53
N LEU A 77 -6.89 8.08 -8.48
CA LEU A 77 -6.41 7.51 -9.75
C LEU A 77 -5.32 6.44 -9.56
N LYS A 78 -4.41 6.67 -8.59
CA LYS A 78 -3.38 5.68 -8.25
C LYS A 78 -3.97 4.45 -7.56
N ALA A 79 -4.90 4.66 -6.64
CA ALA A 79 -5.60 3.60 -5.92
C ALA A 79 -6.32 2.65 -6.88
N GLU A 80 -7.08 3.19 -7.84
CA GLU A 80 -7.74 2.42 -8.90
C GLU A 80 -6.75 1.60 -9.73
N LYS A 81 -5.63 2.22 -10.16
CA LYS A 81 -4.59 1.52 -10.92
C LYS A 81 -3.95 0.37 -10.12
N MET A 82 -3.91 0.48 -8.80
CA MET A 82 -3.31 -0.51 -7.91
C MET A 82 -4.30 -1.56 -7.42
N ASP A 83 -5.60 -1.35 -7.64
CA ASP A 83 -6.68 -2.07 -6.95
C ASP A 83 -6.39 -2.15 -5.44
N HIS A 84 -6.16 -0.97 -4.86
CA HIS A 84 -5.84 -0.78 -3.44
C HIS A 84 -6.26 0.60 -2.97
N HIS A 85 -7.31 0.67 -2.16
CA HIS A 85 -7.96 1.91 -1.80
C HIS A 85 -7.60 2.36 -0.38
N PRO A 86 -7.40 3.67 -0.15
CA PRO A 86 -7.24 4.20 1.20
C PRO A 86 -8.57 4.27 1.94
N GLU A 87 -8.51 4.20 3.26
CA GLU A 87 -9.55 4.76 4.12
C GLU A 87 -9.19 6.21 4.39
N TRP A 88 -10.12 7.15 4.19
CA TRP A 88 -9.83 8.55 4.47
C TRP A 88 -11.02 9.35 5.00
N PHE A 89 -10.70 10.46 5.63
CA PHE A 89 -11.64 11.47 6.09
C PHE A 89 -11.14 12.85 5.65
N ASN A 90 -12.02 13.67 5.07
CA ASN A 90 -11.68 15.02 4.63
C ASN A 90 -12.62 16.05 5.25
N VAL A 91 -12.06 17.12 5.79
CA VAL A 91 -12.78 18.32 6.22
C VAL A 91 -12.01 19.52 5.70
N TYR A 92 -12.59 20.21 4.72
CA TYR A 92 -11.99 21.38 4.08
C TYR A 92 -10.55 21.10 3.61
N ASN A 93 -9.55 21.74 4.22
CA ASN A 93 -8.14 21.64 3.85
C ASN A 93 -7.37 20.53 4.59
N LYS A 94 -8.05 19.63 5.30
CA LYS A 94 -7.43 18.50 6.00
C LYS A 94 -7.87 17.18 5.41
N VAL A 95 -6.91 16.29 5.14
CA VAL A 95 -7.16 14.91 4.67
C VAL A 95 -6.43 13.96 5.60
N ASP A 96 -7.18 13.12 6.29
CA ASP A 96 -6.65 12.07 7.16
C ASP A 96 -6.75 10.73 6.43
N ILE A 97 -5.62 10.06 6.25
CA ILE A 97 -5.52 8.82 5.48
C ILE A 97 -5.03 7.69 6.37
N THR A 98 -5.74 6.56 6.35
CA THR A 98 -5.36 5.28 6.94
C THR A 98 -5.19 4.22 5.83
N LEU A 99 -4.10 3.46 5.88
CA LEU A 99 -3.79 2.38 4.93
C LEU A 99 -3.64 1.04 5.64
N SER A 100 -4.30 0.03 5.10
CA SER A 100 -4.19 -1.38 5.48
C SER A 100 -4.73 -2.23 4.31
N THR A 101 -4.22 -3.44 4.16
CA THR A 101 -4.70 -4.39 3.15
C THR A 101 -5.72 -5.34 3.77
N HIS A 102 -6.97 -5.26 3.28
CA HIS A 102 -8.08 -6.06 3.79
C HIS A 102 -7.86 -7.57 3.61
N ASP A 103 -7.35 -7.99 2.44
CA ASP A 103 -7.17 -9.41 2.09
C ASP A 103 -6.26 -10.17 3.05
N CYS A 104 -5.23 -9.50 3.60
CA CYS A 104 -4.32 -10.08 4.58
C CYS A 104 -4.55 -9.61 6.01
N ASN A 105 -5.61 -8.83 6.25
CA ASN A 105 -5.94 -8.22 7.54
C ASN A 105 -4.70 -7.56 8.18
N GLY A 106 -4.05 -6.66 7.43
CA GLY A 106 -2.83 -6.00 7.89
C GLY A 106 -2.07 -5.26 6.81
N LEU A 107 -0.86 -4.83 7.16
CA LEU A 107 0.02 -4.11 6.24
C LEU A 107 0.62 -5.07 5.20
N SER A 108 0.59 -4.65 3.94
CA SER A 108 1.23 -5.33 2.81
C SER A 108 2.14 -4.37 2.01
N GLN A 109 2.75 -4.87 0.94
CA GLN A 109 3.53 -4.05 0.01
C GLN A 109 2.68 -2.99 -0.71
N LYS A 110 1.37 -3.25 -0.91
CA LYS A 110 0.43 -2.28 -1.49
C LYS A 110 0.33 -1.01 -0.64
N ASP A 111 0.24 -1.15 0.68
CA ASP A 111 0.18 -0.02 1.62
C ASP A 111 1.44 0.85 1.56
N ILE A 112 2.62 0.21 1.54
CA ILE A 112 3.91 0.91 1.43
C ILE A 112 4.00 1.68 0.11
N THR A 113 3.55 1.05 -0.97
CA THR A 113 3.62 1.63 -2.32
C THR A 113 2.68 2.84 -2.44
N LEU A 114 1.46 2.73 -1.91
CA LEU A 114 0.50 3.82 -1.93
C LEU A 114 0.93 4.96 -0.99
N ALA A 115 1.45 4.67 0.20
CA ALA A 115 1.99 5.69 1.12
C ALA A 115 3.10 6.53 0.47
N LYS A 116 4.06 5.87 -0.21
CA LYS A 116 5.13 6.57 -0.95
C LYS A 116 4.59 7.45 -2.06
N PHE A 117 3.57 6.97 -2.79
CA PHE A 117 2.94 7.77 -3.82
C PHE A 117 2.24 8.99 -3.23
N ILE A 118 1.46 8.80 -2.16
CA ILE A 118 0.75 9.87 -1.46
C ILE A 118 1.74 10.98 -1.02
N ASP A 119 2.85 10.60 -0.40
CA ASP A 119 3.89 11.56 -0.02
C ASP A 119 4.53 12.27 -1.23
N SER A 120 4.64 11.60 -2.38
CA SER A 120 5.17 12.20 -3.59
C SER A 120 4.23 13.23 -4.23
N VAL A 121 2.92 13.08 -4.02
CA VAL A 121 1.89 14.04 -4.48
C VAL A 121 1.82 15.24 -3.54
N LYS A 122 1.97 15.03 -2.23
CA LYS A 122 2.08 16.11 -1.26
C LYS A 122 3.46 16.76 -1.34
N LYS A 123 3.66 17.61 -2.33
CA LYS A 123 4.75 18.61 -2.34
C LYS A 123 4.28 19.94 -1.76
#